data_AF-A0A1V6QPB3-F1
#
_entry.id   AF-A0A1V6QPB3-F1
#
_cell.length_a   1.000
_cell.length_b   1.000
_cell.length_c   1.000
_cell.angle_alpha   90.00
_cell.angle_beta   90.00
_cell.angle_gamma   90.00
#
_symmetry.space_group_name_H-M   'P 1'
#
loop_
_entity.id
_entity.type
_entity.pdbx_description
1 polymer ?
#
loop_
_entity_poly.entity_id
_entity_poly.type
_entity_poly.pdbx_seq_one_letter_code
_entity_poly.pdbx_strand_id
1 'polypeptide(L)'
;MANSVRQNRRLPEQTEAWILGSGTASLASAVYLIKLARLRPSAVHILDEHLSLQQALHQQGNGHAGYDQFAGCLPVPVGLELREILDMIPSAVADGYSYLHYIQEEEKKLAITSNGGTCFVAQNEEGFESLPTKSLNIGWSDRLHLVRLLLKCEKGLEKKEIRNFFGDSFFASTFWTIWSTQ
;
A
#
# COMPACT_ATOMS: atom_id res chain seq x y z
N MET A 1 -1.75 0.78 41.54
CA MET A 1 -0.63 -0.17 41.37
C MET A 1 -0.41 -0.38 39.88
N ALA A 2 0.48 0.38 39.27
CA ALA A 2 0.78 0.33 37.84
C ALA A 2 2.30 0.13 37.69
N ASN A 3 2.73 -1.11 37.52
CA ASN A 3 4.12 -1.46 37.22
C ASN A 3 4.18 -2.94 36.79
N SER A 4 4.01 -3.25 35.50
CA SER A 4 4.40 -4.56 34.94
C SER A 4 4.37 -4.62 33.38
N VAL A 5 4.97 -3.67 32.66
CA VAL A 5 5.21 -3.84 31.19
C VAL A 5 6.57 -3.28 30.73
N ARG A 6 7.56 -3.10 31.62
CA ARG A 6 8.91 -2.63 31.24
C ARG A 6 10.02 -3.58 31.70
N GLN A 7 9.92 -4.86 31.37
CA GLN A 7 11.02 -5.80 31.63
C GLN A 7 11.42 -6.50 30.33
N ASN A 8 12.68 -6.29 29.93
CA ASN A 8 13.37 -6.76 28.71
C ASN A 8 13.42 -5.82 27.50
N ARG A 9 13.68 -4.52 27.70
CA ARG A 9 14.24 -3.71 26.61
C ARG A 9 15.74 -4.03 26.50
N ARG A 10 16.11 -4.82 25.49
CA ARG A 10 17.52 -5.10 25.18
C ARG A 10 18.23 -3.78 24.83
N LEU A 11 19.48 -3.65 25.25
CA LEU A 11 20.29 -2.50 24.88
C LEU A 11 20.58 -2.54 23.36
N PRO A 12 20.41 -1.42 22.63
CA PRO A 12 20.66 -1.38 21.19
C PRO A 12 22.07 -1.83 20.80
N GLU A 13 23.05 -1.59 21.67
CA GLU A 13 24.46 -1.94 21.45
C GLU A 13 24.73 -3.45 21.43
N GLN A 14 23.87 -4.23 22.07
CA GLN A 14 24.00 -5.69 22.21
C GLN A 14 22.95 -6.45 21.39
N THR A 15 22.16 -5.74 20.59
CA THR A 15 21.05 -6.34 19.83
C THR A 15 21.46 -6.52 18.37
N GLU A 16 21.38 -7.76 17.90
CA GLU A 16 21.48 -8.13 16.49
C GLU A 16 20.07 -8.39 15.94
N ALA A 17 19.79 -7.89 14.74
CA ALA A 17 18.52 -8.06 14.06
C ALA A 17 18.73 -8.78 12.72
N TRP A 18 17.97 -9.85 12.51
CA TRP A 18 18.02 -10.66 11.29
C TRP A 18 16.67 -10.61 10.61
N ILE A 19 16.63 -10.10 9.39
CA ILE A 19 15.41 -9.85 8.61
C ILE A 19 15.44 -10.75 7.38
N LEU A 20 14.39 -11.54 7.18
CA LEU A 20 14.26 -12.43 6.03
C LEU A 20 13.53 -11.72 4.88
N GLY A 21 14.11 -11.79 3.68
CA GLY A 21 13.65 -11.13 2.46
C GLY A 21 14.08 -9.67 2.34
N SER A 22 14.16 -9.18 1.10
CA SER A 22 14.56 -7.79 0.75
C SER A 22 13.40 -6.94 0.20
N GLY A 23 12.16 -7.35 0.45
CA GLY A 23 10.97 -6.58 0.10
C GLY A 23 10.82 -5.27 0.90
N THR A 24 9.79 -4.49 0.56
CA THR A 24 9.51 -3.18 1.18
C THR A 24 9.34 -3.26 2.70
N ALA A 25 8.66 -4.28 3.22
CA ALA A 25 8.48 -4.48 4.66
C ALA A 25 9.81 -4.72 5.40
N SER A 26 10.72 -5.49 4.80
CA SER A 26 12.04 -5.80 5.36
C SER A 26 12.94 -4.57 5.38
N LEU A 27 12.98 -3.84 4.26
CA LEU A 27 13.74 -2.59 4.16
C LEU A 27 13.19 -1.54 5.13
N ALA A 28 11.86 -1.44 5.25
CA ALA A 28 11.22 -0.54 6.22
C ALA A 28 11.59 -0.89 7.66
N SER A 29 11.57 -2.18 8.00
CA SER A 29 11.99 -2.67 9.31
C SER A 29 13.45 -2.28 9.62
N ALA A 30 14.36 -2.43 8.65
CA ALA A 30 15.75 -2.02 8.80
C ALA A 30 15.90 -0.51 9.06
N VAL A 31 15.16 0.33 8.32
CA VAL A 31 15.13 1.79 8.51
C VAL A 31 14.68 2.13 9.93
N TYR A 32 13.57 1.56 10.41
CA TYR A 32 13.08 1.83 11.76
C TYR A 32 14.04 1.35 12.85
N LEU A 33 14.69 0.18 12.68
CA LEU A 33 15.67 -0.32 13.64
C LEU A 33 16.86 0.64 13.77
N ILE A 34 17.34 1.18 12.65
CA ILE A 34 18.48 2.11 12.65
C ILE A 34 18.07 3.50 13.15
N LYS A 35 16.98 4.07 12.63
CA LYS A 35 16.58 5.46 12.87
C LYS A 35 15.87 5.65 14.22
N LEU A 36 14.94 4.77 14.56
CA LEU A 36 14.10 4.89 15.75
C LEU A 36 14.63 4.06 16.92
N ALA A 37 14.98 2.79 16.69
CA ALA A 37 15.50 1.93 17.74
C ALA A 37 17.01 2.13 18.00
N ARG A 38 17.69 2.92 17.16
CA ARG A 38 19.12 3.28 17.28
C ARG A 38 20.05 2.08 17.30
N LEU A 39 19.72 1.00 16.57
CA LEU A 39 20.65 -0.09 16.33
C LEU A 39 21.80 0.40 15.44
N ARG A 40 22.98 -0.19 15.65
CA ARG A 40 24.11 0.01 14.74
C ARG A 40 23.75 -0.58 13.36
N PRO A 41 24.05 0.10 12.25
CA PRO A 41 23.78 -0.46 10.91
C PRO A 41 24.41 -1.83 10.69
N SER A 42 25.61 -2.06 11.22
CA SER A 42 26.30 -3.36 11.14
C SER A 42 25.64 -4.49 11.93
N ALA A 43 24.66 -4.18 12.79
CA ALA A 43 23.92 -5.14 13.59
C ALA A 43 22.54 -5.50 12.97
N VAL A 44 22.24 -4.96 11.78
CA VAL A 44 21.01 -5.24 11.04
C VAL A 44 21.39 -6.03 9.78
N HIS A 45 20.98 -7.28 9.73
CA HIS A 45 21.30 -8.24 8.68
C HIS A 45 20.05 -8.54 7.87
N ILE A 46 20.10 -8.34 6.55
CA ILE A 46 19.03 -8.71 5.63
C ILE A 46 19.48 -9.96 4.88
N LEU A 47 18.69 -11.02 4.96
CA LEU A 47 18.94 -12.30 4.31
C LEU A 47 17.95 -12.47 3.16
N ASP A 48 18.46 -12.66 1.96
CA ASP A 48 17.65 -12.90 0.77
C ASP A 48 18.21 -14.11 -0.01
N GLU A 49 17.37 -14.78 -0.78
CA GLU A 49 17.80 -15.85 -1.70
C GLU A 49 18.52 -15.28 -2.93
N HIS A 50 18.23 -14.03 -3.30
CA HIS A 50 18.82 -13.37 -4.45
C HIS A 50 20.23 -12.85 -4.15
N LEU A 51 21.14 -12.92 -5.14
CA LEU A 51 22.53 -12.48 -4.97
C LEU A 51 22.67 -10.95 -4.94
N SER A 52 21.67 -10.22 -5.43
CA SER A 52 21.62 -8.77 -5.38
C SER A 52 20.19 -8.25 -5.28
N LEU A 53 20.03 -7.05 -4.74
CA LEU A 53 18.73 -6.36 -4.71
C LEU A 53 18.16 -6.16 -6.12
N GLN A 54 19.01 -6.01 -7.14
CA GLN A 54 18.56 -5.84 -8.52
C GLN A 54 17.95 -7.13 -9.10
N GLN A 55 18.30 -8.30 -8.55
CA GLN A 55 17.65 -9.57 -8.90
C GLN A 55 16.36 -9.80 -8.12
N ALA A 56 16.27 -9.25 -6.90
CA ALA A 56 15.07 -9.31 -6.06
C ALA A 56 13.98 -8.32 -6.51
N LEU A 57 14.37 -7.20 -7.11
CA LEU A 57 13.46 -6.18 -7.62
C LEU A 57 12.97 -6.54 -9.03
N HIS A 58 11.75 -6.13 -9.33
CA HIS A 58 11.13 -6.31 -10.64
C HIS A 58 12.02 -5.77 -11.77
N GLN A 59 12.25 -6.58 -12.80
CA GLN A 59 13.06 -6.16 -13.94
C GLN A 59 12.28 -5.15 -14.77
N GLN A 60 12.73 -3.89 -14.78
CA GLN A 60 12.03 -2.83 -15.52
C GLN A 60 12.07 -2.99 -17.04
N GLY A 61 12.90 -3.89 -17.57
CA GLY A 61 13.08 -4.07 -19.01
C GLY A 61 14.00 -3.01 -19.64
N ASN A 62 13.99 -2.90 -20.98
CA ASN A 62 14.79 -1.92 -21.72
C ASN A 62 14.19 -1.62 -23.10
N GLY A 63 14.71 -0.58 -23.77
CA GLY A 63 14.21 -0.13 -25.08
C GLY A 63 14.27 -1.16 -26.22
N HIS A 64 15.02 -2.26 -26.09
CA HIS A 64 15.08 -3.34 -27.07
C HIS A 64 14.15 -4.52 -26.72
N ALA A 65 14.12 -4.92 -25.44
CA ALA A 65 13.34 -6.06 -24.96
C ALA A 65 11.90 -5.69 -24.56
N GLY A 66 11.57 -4.41 -24.50
CA GLY A 66 10.35 -3.89 -23.90
C GLY A 66 10.53 -3.55 -22.43
N TYR A 67 9.70 -2.64 -21.92
CA TYR A 67 9.64 -2.33 -20.51
C TYR A 67 8.57 -3.20 -19.84
N ASP A 68 8.90 -3.71 -18.66
CA ASP A 68 7.94 -4.41 -17.82
C ASP A 68 7.61 -3.51 -16.64
N GLN A 69 6.37 -3.02 -16.62
CA GLN A 69 5.88 -2.17 -15.55
C GLN A 69 5.23 -3.05 -14.49
N PHE A 70 5.90 -3.17 -13.34
CA PHE A 70 5.24 -3.66 -12.14
C PHE A 70 4.10 -2.71 -11.80
N ALA A 71 2.86 -3.21 -11.76
CA ALA A 71 1.71 -2.43 -11.36
C ALA A 71 1.94 -1.93 -9.92
N GLY A 72 2.30 -0.67 -9.76
CA GLY A 72 2.35 -0.04 -8.46
C GLY A 72 0.95 -0.07 -7.85
N CYS A 73 0.85 -0.36 -6.56
CA CYS A 73 -0.41 -0.17 -5.84
C CYS A 73 -0.77 1.31 -5.97
N LEU A 74 -1.86 1.63 -6.66
CA LEU A 74 -2.40 2.98 -6.73
C LEU A 74 -3.92 2.91 -6.56
N PRO A 75 -4.53 3.83 -5.79
CA PRO A 75 -3.86 4.80 -4.94
C PRO A 75 -3.27 4.12 -3.70
N VAL A 76 -2.01 4.39 -3.37
CA VAL A 76 -1.53 4.05 -2.02
C VAL A 76 -2.23 5.01 -1.07
N PRO A 77 -3.15 4.58 -0.17
CA PRO A 77 -3.47 5.41 0.97
C PRO A 77 -2.14 5.61 1.71
N VAL A 78 -1.60 6.83 1.64
CA VAL A 78 -0.37 7.15 2.37
C VAL A 78 -0.74 7.26 3.84
N GLY A 79 -0.75 6.11 4.51
CA GLY A 79 -0.86 6.02 5.95
C GLY A 79 0.21 6.85 6.63
N LEU A 80 0.00 7.17 7.91
CA LEU A 80 0.94 7.96 8.69
C LEU A 80 2.34 7.31 8.66
N GLU A 81 2.39 6.00 8.79
CA GLU A 81 3.61 5.19 8.85
C GLU A 81 4.40 5.28 7.54
N LEU A 82 3.70 5.22 6.40
CA LEU A 82 4.33 5.35 5.08
C LEU A 82 4.86 6.77 4.84
N ARG A 83 4.14 7.80 5.31
CA ARG A 83 4.65 9.19 5.29
C ARG A 83 5.92 9.31 6.11
N GLU A 84 5.91 8.79 7.33
CA GLU A 84 7.05 8.87 8.23
C GLU A 84 8.31 8.22 7.63
N ILE A 85 8.18 7.02 7.06
CA ILE A 85 9.34 6.37 6.44
C ILE A 85 9.83 7.11 5.19
N LEU A 86 8.92 7.58 4.32
CA LEU A 86 9.30 8.32 3.11
C LEU A 86 9.97 9.65 3.44
N ASP A 87 9.66 10.25 4.59
CA ASP A 87 10.31 11.47 5.06
C ASP A 87 11.70 11.21 5.65
N MET A 88 11.91 10.04 6.27
CA MET A 88 13.21 9.64 6.83
C MET A 88 14.26 9.28 5.76
N ILE A 89 13.83 8.95 4.53
CA ILE A 89 14.70 8.51 3.44
C ILE A 89 15.02 9.71 2.53
N PRO A 90 16.31 10.06 2.34
CA PRO A 90 16.70 11.11 1.39
C PRO A 90 16.38 10.69 -0.05
N SER A 91 15.91 11.65 -0.84
CA SER A 91 15.65 11.46 -2.27
C SER A 91 16.96 11.26 -3.02
N ALA A 92 16.98 10.30 -3.95
CA ALA A 92 18.10 10.13 -4.88
C ALA A 92 18.03 11.09 -6.09
N VAL A 93 16.89 11.76 -6.27
CA VAL A 93 16.62 12.62 -7.43
C VAL A 93 16.72 14.11 -7.08
N ALA A 94 16.33 14.46 -5.85
CA ALA A 94 16.30 15.85 -5.38
C ALA A 94 17.21 16.00 -4.15
N ASP A 95 18.40 16.58 -4.36
CA ASP A 95 19.38 16.80 -3.31
C ASP A 95 18.82 17.63 -2.15
N GLY A 96 19.04 17.16 -0.92
CA GLY A 96 18.59 17.83 0.31
C GLY A 96 17.12 17.62 0.67
N TYR A 97 16.34 16.89 -0.15
CA TYR A 97 14.93 16.60 0.10
C TYR A 97 14.67 15.14 0.44
N SER A 98 13.59 14.87 1.15
CA SER A 98 13.09 13.50 1.36
C SER A 98 12.29 13.00 0.16
N TYR A 99 12.10 11.68 0.05
CA TYR A 99 11.21 11.11 -0.97
C TYR A 99 9.77 11.61 -0.79
N LEU A 100 9.32 11.80 0.45
CA LEU A 100 7.99 12.37 0.72
C LEU A 100 7.84 13.76 0.10
N HIS A 101 8.82 14.64 0.32
CA HIS A 101 8.80 15.98 -0.26
C HIS A 101 8.78 15.95 -1.79
N TYR A 102 9.62 15.10 -2.40
CA TYR A 102 9.66 14.93 -3.85
C TYR A 102 8.29 14.49 -4.41
N ILE A 103 7.67 13.46 -3.82
CA ILE A 103 6.36 12.95 -4.26
C ILE A 103 5.29 14.05 -4.15
N GLN A 104 5.23 14.76 -3.02
CA GLN A 104 4.25 15.82 -2.82
C GLN A 104 4.41 16.98 -3.82
N GLU A 105 5.64 17.30 -4.20
CA GLU A 105 5.91 18.37 -5.17
C GLU A 105 5.50 17.95 -6.60
N GLU A 106 5.78 16.70 -6.99
CA GLU A 106 5.31 16.17 -8.27
C GLU A 106 3.77 16.04 -8.30
N GLU A 107 3.14 15.61 -7.21
CA GLU A 107 1.68 15.57 -7.10
C GLU A 107 1.05 16.96 -7.29
N LYS A 108 1.63 18.01 -6.69
CA LYS A 108 1.16 19.39 -6.90
C LYS A 108 1.26 19.82 -8.36
N LYS A 109 2.36 19.51 -9.04
CA LYS A 109 2.54 19.82 -10.48
C LYS A 109 1.51 19.10 -11.34
N LEU A 110 1.25 17.82 -11.05
CA LEU A 110 0.24 17.03 -11.74
C LEU A 110 -1.18 17.51 -11.46
N ALA A 111 -1.49 17.90 -10.22
CA ALA A 111 -2.80 18.46 -9.85
C ALA A 111 -3.11 19.78 -10.57
N ILE A 112 -2.09 20.57 -10.91
CA ILE A 112 -2.26 21.82 -11.69
C ILE A 112 -2.56 21.52 -13.17
N THR A 113 -2.13 20.37 -13.68
CA THR A 113 -2.18 20.03 -15.12
C THR A 113 -3.27 19.01 -15.48
N SER A 114 -3.80 18.28 -14.51
CA SER A 114 -4.78 17.21 -14.73
C SER A 114 -6.22 17.68 -14.52
N ASN A 115 -6.97 17.78 -15.62
CA ASN A 115 -8.44 17.86 -15.61
C ASN A 115 -9.10 16.48 -15.91
N GLY A 116 -8.34 15.39 -15.86
CA GLY A 116 -8.81 14.06 -16.20
C GLY A 116 -9.62 13.43 -15.07
N GLY A 117 -10.91 13.14 -15.31
CA GLY A 117 -11.71 12.32 -14.41
C GLY A 117 -11.42 10.83 -14.59
N THR A 118 -11.49 10.05 -13.50
CA THR A 118 -11.41 8.59 -13.56
C THR A 118 -12.57 8.06 -14.43
N CYS A 119 -12.23 7.33 -15.49
CA CYS A 119 -13.20 6.68 -16.37
C CYS A 119 -13.10 5.17 -16.18
N PHE A 120 -14.24 4.53 -15.89
CA PHE A 120 -14.36 3.07 -15.92
C PHE A 120 -15.07 2.69 -17.21
N VAL A 121 -14.58 1.65 -17.87
CA VAL A 121 -15.18 1.14 -19.10
C VAL A 121 -15.50 -0.33 -18.89
N ALA A 122 -16.78 -0.68 -19.04
CA ALA A 122 -17.22 -2.07 -19.04
C ALA A 122 -17.32 -2.58 -20.48
N GLN A 123 -16.92 -3.83 -20.70
CA GLN A 123 -17.14 -4.52 -21.97
C GLN A 123 -18.39 -5.39 -21.85
N ASN A 124 -19.38 -5.10 -22.68
CA ASN A 124 -20.63 -5.86 -22.81
C ASN A 124 -20.69 -6.50 -24.21
N GLU A 125 -21.68 -7.35 -24.47
CA GLU A 125 -21.89 -7.99 -25.78
C GLU A 125 -22.09 -6.97 -26.92
N GLU A 126 -22.60 -5.78 -26.60
CA GLU A 126 -22.87 -4.69 -27.55
C GLU A 126 -21.69 -3.70 -27.72
N GLY A 127 -20.58 -3.88 -26.98
CA GLY A 127 -19.39 -3.04 -27.06
C GLY A 127 -18.92 -2.49 -25.72
N PHE A 128 -18.20 -1.36 -25.76
CA PHE A 128 -17.65 -0.71 -24.58
C PHE A 128 -18.57 0.40 -24.08
N GLU A 129 -18.92 0.36 -22.79
CA GLU A 129 -19.75 1.37 -22.13
C GLU A 129 -18.97 2.08 -21.02
N SER A 130 -19.08 3.40 -20.95
CA SER A 130 -18.50 4.17 -19.85
C SER A 130 -19.41 4.10 -18.62
N LEU A 131 -18.86 3.65 -17.49
CA LEU A 131 -19.59 3.57 -16.24
C LEU A 131 -19.61 4.94 -15.54
N PRO A 132 -20.79 5.41 -15.09
CA PRO A 132 -20.89 6.68 -14.39
C PRO A 132 -20.26 6.60 -12.99
N THR A 133 -19.24 7.42 -12.72
CA THR A 133 -18.57 7.49 -11.41
C THR A 133 -19.29 8.34 -10.38
N LYS A 134 -20.28 9.14 -10.80
CA LYS A 134 -21.06 10.02 -9.91
C LYS A 134 -22.10 9.29 -9.07
N SER A 135 -22.53 8.10 -9.50
CA SER A 135 -23.55 7.31 -8.80
C SER A 135 -23.10 5.86 -8.70
N LEU A 136 -22.88 5.39 -7.47
CA LEU A 136 -22.34 4.05 -7.21
C LEU A 136 -23.39 2.93 -7.31
N ASN A 137 -24.64 3.27 -7.65
CA ASN A 137 -25.78 2.35 -7.82
C ASN A 137 -25.93 1.29 -6.70
N ILE A 138 -25.71 1.69 -5.44
CA ILE A 138 -25.88 0.80 -4.29
C ILE A 138 -27.32 0.91 -3.78
N GLY A 139 -28.03 -0.21 -3.77
CA GLY A 139 -29.39 -0.32 -3.23
C GLY A 139 -29.45 -0.08 -1.71
N TRP A 140 -30.62 0.30 -1.19
CA TRP A 140 -30.82 0.56 0.24
C TRP A 140 -30.47 -0.64 1.14
N SER A 141 -30.84 -1.85 0.73
CA SER A 141 -30.50 -3.08 1.44
C SER A 141 -28.98 -3.27 1.55
N ASP A 142 -28.26 -3.08 0.45
CA ASP A 142 -26.81 -3.24 0.38
C ASP A 142 -26.07 -2.17 1.18
N ARG A 143 -26.60 -0.95 1.23
CA ARG A 143 -26.08 0.11 2.13
C ARG A 143 -26.19 -0.28 3.60
N LEU A 144 -27.31 -0.90 4.02
CA LEU A 144 -27.45 -1.39 5.39
C LEU A 144 -26.48 -2.55 5.67
N HIS A 145 -26.24 -3.44 4.69
CA HIS A 145 -25.23 -4.49 4.82
C HIS A 145 -23.81 -3.91 4.96
N LEU A 146 -23.48 -2.85 4.21
CA LEU A 146 -22.19 -2.14 4.36
C LEU A 146 -22.04 -1.54 5.76
N VAL A 147 -23.05 -0.83 6.26
CA VAL A 147 -23.02 -0.27 7.61
C VAL A 147 -22.89 -1.38 8.68
N ARG A 148 -23.62 -2.48 8.51
CA ARG A 148 -23.50 -3.65 9.40
C ARG A 148 -22.10 -4.26 9.36
N LEU A 149 -21.47 -4.31 8.19
CA LEU A 149 -20.09 -4.80 8.04
C LEU A 149 -19.11 -3.87 8.76
N LEU A 150 -19.25 -2.54 8.60
CA LEU A 150 -18.42 -1.54 9.27
C LEU A 150 -18.52 -1.59 10.81
N LEU A 151 -19.69 -1.98 11.35
CA LEU A 151 -19.92 -2.11 12.78
C LEU A 151 -19.48 -3.46 13.37
N LYS A 152 -19.05 -4.42 12.54
CA LYS A 152 -18.57 -5.71 13.03
C LYS A 152 -17.14 -5.59 13.56
N CYS A 153 -16.88 -6.23 14.70
CA CYS A 153 -15.53 -6.42 15.20
C CYS A 153 -14.76 -7.41 14.31
N GLU A 154 -13.45 -7.21 14.19
CA GLU A 154 -12.54 -8.05 13.40
C GLU A 154 -12.62 -9.54 13.76
N LYS A 155 -12.68 -9.87 15.06
CA LYS A 155 -12.87 -11.25 15.55
C LYS A 155 -14.14 -11.91 14.99
N GLY A 156 -15.16 -11.12 14.68
CA GLY A 156 -16.42 -11.61 14.10
C GLY A 156 -16.38 -11.81 12.58
N LEU A 157 -15.29 -11.41 11.92
CA LEU A 157 -15.05 -11.51 10.49
C LEU A 157 -14.13 -12.68 10.11
N GLU A 158 -13.51 -13.34 11.07
CA GLU A 158 -12.56 -14.42 10.82
C GLU A 158 -13.14 -15.50 9.89
N LYS A 159 -12.38 -15.81 8.82
CA LYS A 159 -12.69 -16.82 7.77
C LYS A 159 -13.99 -16.57 6.98
N LYS A 160 -14.58 -15.37 7.05
CA LYS A 160 -15.76 -15.03 6.25
C LYS A 160 -15.36 -14.35 4.95
N GLU A 161 -16.04 -14.72 3.88
CA GLU A 161 -15.87 -14.11 2.58
C GLU A 161 -16.82 -12.93 2.40
N ILE A 162 -16.49 -12.01 1.49
CA ILE A 162 -17.32 -10.85 1.16
C ILE A 162 -18.73 -11.29 0.71
N ARG A 163 -18.83 -12.39 -0.06
CA ARG A 163 -20.10 -13.00 -0.52
C ARG A 163 -21.01 -13.46 0.62
N ASN A 164 -20.49 -13.64 1.83
CA ASN A 164 -21.30 -14.03 2.99
C ASN A 164 -22.07 -12.84 3.59
N PHE A 165 -21.77 -11.61 3.18
CA PHE A 165 -22.36 -10.39 3.73
C PHE A 165 -23.29 -9.65 2.76
N PHE A 166 -23.21 -9.95 1.47
CA PHE A 166 -23.91 -9.23 0.41
C PHE A 166 -24.61 -10.20 -0.54
N GLY A 167 -25.75 -9.77 -1.10
CA GLY A 167 -26.46 -10.53 -2.14
C GLY A 167 -26.00 -10.15 -3.55
N ASP A 168 -26.59 -10.80 -4.56
CA ASP A 168 -26.21 -10.63 -5.97
C ASP A 168 -26.36 -9.18 -6.47
N SER A 169 -27.32 -8.41 -5.93
CA SER A 169 -27.52 -7.00 -6.28
C SER A 169 -26.30 -6.13 -5.97
N PHE A 170 -25.55 -6.45 -4.91
CA PHE A 170 -24.34 -5.74 -4.56
C PHE A 170 -23.22 -6.04 -5.57
N PHE A 171 -23.05 -7.29 -5.96
CA PHE A 171 -22.01 -7.70 -6.91
C PHE A 171 -22.27 -7.21 -8.34
N ALA A 172 -23.54 -6.96 -8.69
CA ALA A 172 -23.93 -6.31 -9.94
C ALA A 172 -23.83 -4.78 -9.91
N SER A 173 -23.50 -4.17 -8.76
CA SER A 173 -23.47 -2.71 -8.63
C SER A 173 -22.20 -2.09 -9.21
N THR A 174 -22.35 -0.86 -9.73
CA THR A 174 -21.20 -0.04 -10.18
C THR A 174 -20.17 0.14 -9.05
N PHE A 175 -20.62 0.20 -7.79
CA PHE A 175 -19.72 0.23 -6.63
C PHE A 175 -18.77 -0.96 -6.60
N TRP A 176 -19.30 -2.19 -6.67
CA TRP A 176 -18.49 -3.39 -6.59
C TRP A 176 -17.54 -3.49 -7.79
N THR A 177 -18.01 -3.15 -8.99
CA THR A 177 -17.16 -3.08 -10.19
C THR A 177 -15.98 -2.16 -9.95
N ILE A 178 -16.22 -0.92 -9.50
CA ILE A 178 -15.16 0.07 -9.23
C ILE A 178 -14.22 -0.40 -8.11
N TRP A 179 -14.77 -1.00 -7.05
CA TRP A 179 -14.01 -1.37 -5.85
C TRP A 179 -13.16 -2.62 -6.04
N SER A 180 -13.62 -3.60 -6.82
CA SER A 180 -12.91 -4.86 -7.04
C SER A 180 -11.82 -4.76 -8.11
N THR A 181 -11.87 -3.74 -8.98
CA THR A 181 -10.88 -3.50 -10.03
C THR A 181 -9.74 -2.56 -9.61
N GLN A 182 -9.91 -1.84 -8.51
CA GLN A 182 -8.90 -0.93 -7.96
C GLN A 182 -8.02 -1.61 -6.92
#